data_AF-A0A7S0TX67-F1
#
_entry.id   AF-A0A7S0TX67-F1
#
_cell.length_a   1.000
_cell.length_b   1.000
_cell.length_c   1.000
_cell.angle_alpha   90.00
_cell.angle_beta   90.00
_cell.angle_gamma   90.00
#
_symmetry.space_group_name_H-M   'P 1'
#
loop_
_entity.id
_entity.type
_entity.pdbx_description
1 polymer ?
#
loop_
_entity_poly.entity_id
_entity_poly.type
_entity_poly.pdbx_seq_one_letter_code
_entity_poly.pdbx_strand_id
1 'polypeptide(L)'
;IRGDPPPGSDQWVQTDGGFATARDLVAYIRRKHANAFSIAVACHPGGLPGGGDSVQNFKSKIDAGADYGVCQLGFDTSAYSDFVKGCKGAGITAPIIPGVLVPPPSPAQVSSVCKHCGVPPPPPPPR
;
A
#
# COMPACT_ATOMS: atom_id res chain seq x y z
N ILE A 1 7.27 5.33 -1.22
CA ILE A 1 5.85 5.74 -1.09
C ILE A 1 5.59 6.99 -1.95
N ARG A 2 4.33 7.34 -2.26
CA ARG A 2 3.98 8.65 -2.88
C ARG A 2 3.86 9.73 -1.80
N GLY A 3 3.19 9.37 -0.69
CA GLY A 3 2.83 10.29 0.37
C GLY A 3 1.35 10.69 0.29
N ASP A 4 0.89 11.23 1.41
CA ASP A 4 -0.46 11.74 1.61
C ASP A 4 -0.52 13.25 1.37
N PRO A 5 -1.73 13.82 1.17
CA PRO A 5 -1.92 15.27 1.16
C PRO A 5 -1.34 15.96 2.41
N PRO A 6 -0.93 17.23 2.30
CA PRO A 6 -0.48 18.00 3.46
C PRO A 6 -1.63 18.16 4.48
N PRO A 7 -1.31 18.32 5.79
CA PRO A 7 -2.33 18.51 6.82
C PRO A 7 -3.29 19.67 6.48
N GLY A 8 -4.59 19.40 6.55
CA GLY A 8 -5.63 20.39 6.23
C GLY A 8 -6.05 20.43 4.75
N SER A 9 -5.50 19.57 3.89
CA SER A 9 -5.95 19.39 2.50
C SER A 9 -6.38 17.95 2.26
N ASP A 10 -7.49 17.75 1.54
CA ASP A 10 -7.87 16.42 1.02
C ASP A 10 -7.26 16.14 -0.36
N GLN A 11 -6.64 17.15 -0.98
CA GLN A 11 -6.06 17.06 -2.31
C GLN A 11 -4.55 16.85 -2.22
N TRP A 12 -4.08 15.79 -2.85
CA TRP A 12 -2.66 15.57 -3.08
C TRP A 12 -2.22 16.36 -4.31
N VAL A 13 -1.19 17.17 -4.17
CA VAL A 13 -0.62 17.96 -5.27
C VAL A 13 0.85 17.57 -5.43
N GLN A 14 1.25 17.30 -6.66
CA GLN A 14 2.66 17.03 -6.96
C GLN A 14 3.47 18.30 -6.70
N THR A 15 4.59 18.16 -5.99
CA THR A 15 5.57 19.24 -5.87
C THR A 15 6.23 19.52 -7.22
N ASP A 16 6.51 20.78 -7.53
CA ASP A 16 7.25 21.15 -8.74
C ASP A 16 8.62 20.44 -8.80
N GLY A 17 8.89 19.78 -9.94
CA GLY A 17 10.07 18.93 -10.11
C GLY A 17 10.05 17.62 -9.31
N GLY A 18 8.99 17.35 -8.54
CA GLY A 18 8.80 16.14 -7.75
C GLY A 18 8.23 14.96 -8.54
N PHE A 19 8.02 13.85 -7.85
CA PHE A 19 7.47 12.61 -8.43
C PHE A 19 5.95 12.56 -8.32
N ALA A 20 5.28 12.16 -9.41
CA ALA A 20 3.83 11.97 -9.44
C ALA A 20 3.41 10.73 -8.64
N THR A 21 4.23 9.68 -8.69
CA THR A 21 3.89 8.36 -8.16
C THR A 21 5.04 7.73 -7.39
N ALA A 22 4.72 6.74 -6.55
CA ALA A 22 5.74 5.93 -5.89
C ALA A 22 6.61 5.14 -6.89
N ARG A 23 6.06 4.81 -8.08
CA ARG A 23 6.78 4.14 -9.16
C ARG A 23 7.94 4.99 -9.67
N ASP A 24 7.72 6.29 -9.84
CA ASP A 24 8.76 7.21 -10.35
C ASP A 24 9.95 7.27 -9.40
N LEU A 25 9.67 7.30 -8.09
CA LEU A 25 10.69 7.24 -7.05
C LEU A 25 11.47 5.92 -7.07
N VAL A 26 10.78 4.77 -7.21
CA VAL A 26 11.46 3.46 -7.34
C VAL A 26 12.38 3.46 -8.55
N ALA A 27 11.88 3.87 -9.72
CA ALA A 27 12.65 3.93 -10.95
C ALA A 27 13.86 4.87 -10.82
N TYR A 28 13.69 6.01 -10.15
CA TYR A 28 14.79 6.94 -9.87
C TYR A 28 15.87 6.30 -8.99
N ILE A 29 15.50 5.66 -7.88
CA ILE A 29 16.46 4.99 -6.98
C ILE A 29 17.23 3.91 -7.73
N ARG A 30 16.54 3.08 -8.54
CA ARG A 30 17.21 2.05 -9.36
C ARG A 30 18.17 2.64 -10.38
N ARG A 31 17.80 3.73 -11.06
CA ARG A 31 18.71 4.41 -12.00
C ARG A 31 19.94 5.00 -11.33
N LYS A 32 19.79 5.57 -10.13
CA LYS A 32 20.86 6.29 -9.42
C LYS A 32 21.75 5.41 -8.58
N HIS A 33 21.20 4.32 -8.04
CA HIS A 33 21.85 3.50 -7.02
C HIS A 33 21.85 2.01 -7.38
N ALA A 34 21.37 1.63 -8.58
CA ALA A 34 21.28 0.24 -9.01
C ALA A 34 20.63 -0.64 -7.93
N ASN A 35 21.37 -1.65 -7.46
CA ASN A 35 20.92 -2.61 -6.45
C ASN A 35 21.50 -2.34 -5.05
N ALA A 36 21.98 -1.13 -4.78
CA ALA A 36 22.55 -0.77 -3.47
C ALA A 36 21.50 -0.79 -2.34
N PHE A 37 20.21 -0.62 -2.65
CA PHE A 37 19.13 -0.66 -1.69
C PHE A 37 18.14 -1.76 -2.02
N SER A 38 17.54 -2.37 -0.99
CA SER A 38 16.29 -3.08 -1.18
C SER A 38 15.10 -2.10 -1.07
N ILE A 39 14.14 -2.21 -1.98
CA ILE A 39 13.03 -1.26 -2.13
C ILE A 39 11.71 -1.97 -1.84
N ALA A 40 11.08 -1.59 -0.72
CA ALA A 40 9.71 -1.94 -0.40
C ALA A 40 8.72 -0.91 -0.97
N VAL A 41 7.54 -1.36 -1.40
CA VAL A 41 6.45 -0.48 -1.81
C VAL A 41 5.13 -0.85 -1.15
N ALA A 42 4.28 0.16 -0.90
CA ALA A 42 2.94 -0.07 -0.38
C ALA A 42 2.06 -0.78 -1.43
N CYS A 43 1.20 -1.69 -1.01
CA CYS A 43 0.15 -2.32 -1.83
C CYS A 43 -1.18 -2.34 -1.06
N HIS A 44 -2.32 -2.44 -1.77
CA HIS A 44 -3.64 -2.24 -1.16
C HIS A 44 -4.59 -3.39 -1.53
N PRO A 45 -4.61 -4.48 -0.74
CA PRO A 45 -5.50 -5.59 -1.01
C PRO A 45 -6.99 -5.21 -1.00
N GLY A 46 -7.38 -4.28 -0.14
CA GLY A 46 -8.75 -3.75 -0.06
C GLY A 46 -9.12 -2.74 -1.15
N GLY A 47 -8.23 -2.49 -2.12
CA GLY A 47 -8.44 -1.51 -3.19
C GLY A 47 -7.74 -0.16 -2.95
N LEU A 48 -7.62 0.63 -4.01
CA LEU A 48 -6.96 1.94 -3.98
C LEU A 48 -7.94 3.05 -3.55
N PRO A 49 -7.47 4.06 -2.80
CA PRO A 49 -8.23 5.30 -2.63
C PRO A 49 -8.54 5.93 -4.00
N GLY A 50 -9.82 6.23 -4.26
CA GLY A 50 -10.27 6.77 -5.54
C GLY A 50 -10.54 5.73 -6.64
N GLY A 51 -10.41 4.44 -6.32
CA GLY A 51 -10.67 3.34 -7.26
C GLY A 51 -9.49 3.01 -8.17
N GLY A 52 -9.71 2.05 -9.06
CA GLY A 52 -8.69 1.51 -9.97
C GLY A 52 -8.14 0.16 -9.53
N ASP A 53 -7.31 -0.43 -10.39
CA ASP A 53 -6.79 -1.78 -10.21
C ASP A 53 -5.55 -1.78 -9.29
N SER A 54 -5.73 -2.30 -8.07
CA SER A 54 -4.66 -2.38 -7.08
C SER A 54 -3.54 -3.34 -7.49
N VAL A 55 -3.84 -4.40 -8.24
CA VAL A 55 -2.86 -5.37 -8.73
C VAL A 55 -2.00 -4.72 -9.80
N GLN A 56 -2.59 -4.04 -10.77
CA GLN A 56 -1.83 -3.33 -11.81
C GLN A 56 -1.01 -2.18 -11.23
N ASN A 57 -1.54 -1.45 -10.23
CA ASN A 57 -0.77 -0.45 -9.52
C ASN A 57 0.46 -1.05 -8.83
N PHE A 58 0.29 -2.18 -8.13
CA PHE A 58 1.41 -2.88 -7.50
C PHE A 58 2.42 -3.39 -8.53
N LYS A 59 1.95 -4.06 -9.59
CA LYS A 59 2.76 -4.54 -10.71
C LYS A 59 3.63 -3.43 -11.29
N SER A 60 3.07 -2.25 -11.54
CA SER A 60 3.81 -1.13 -12.13
C SER A 60 5.02 -0.68 -11.28
N LYS A 61 4.96 -0.86 -9.95
CA LYS A 61 6.05 -0.56 -9.02
C LYS A 61 7.07 -1.68 -8.94
N ILE A 62 6.63 -2.95 -8.99
CA ILE A 62 7.52 -4.11 -9.10
C ILE A 62 8.30 -4.05 -10.41
N ASP A 63 7.63 -3.80 -11.53
CA ASP A 63 8.26 -3.67 -12.86
C ASP A 63 9.24 -2.48 -12.93
N ALA A 64 9.07 -1.46 -12.09
CA ALA A 64 10.03 -0.36 -11.93
C ALA A 64 11.26 -0.72 -11.08
N GLY A 65 11.26 -1.92 -10.47
CA GLY A 65 12.37 -2.48 -9.71
C GLY A 65 12.16 -2.53 -8.20
N ALA A 66 10.93 -2.46 -7.69
CA ALA A 66 10.67 -2.76 -6.27
C ALA A 66 10.85 -4.25 -5.98
N ASP A 67 11.35 -4.58 -4.80
CA ASP A 67 11.70 -5.97 -4.44
C ASP A 67 10.54 -6.70 -3.76
N TYR A 68 9.72 -5.98 -2.97
CA TYR A 68 8.59 -6.56 -2.26
C TYR A 68 7.51 -5.53 -1.92
N GLY A 69 6.32 -6.03 -1.64
CA GLY A 69 5.16 -5.25 -1.22
C GLY A 69 4.92 -5.34 0.29
N VAL A 70 4.51 -4.24 0.90
CA VAL A 70 3.91 -4.22 2.25
C VAL A 70 2.47 -3.75 2.10
N CYS A 71 1.51 -4.55 2.57
CA CYS A 71 0.10 -4.23 2.45
C CYS A 71 -0.28 -3.09 3.40
N GLN A 72 -1.20 -2.23 2.94
CA GLN A 72 -2.00 -1.41 3.82
C GLN A 72 -2.71 -2.29 4.84
N LEU A 73 -2.95 -1.75 6.03
CA LEU A 73 -3.72 -2.42 7.06
C LEU A 73 -5.04 -2.98 6.50
N GLY A 74 -5.39 -4.20 6.90
CA GLY A 74 -6.70 -4.78 6.61
C GLY A 74 -7.08 -5.83 7.63
N PHE A 75 -8.39 -5.98 7.86
CA PHE A 75 -8.96 -7.00 8.75
C PHE A 75 -9.59 -8.18 7.97
N ASP A 76 -9.80 -8.01 6.67
CA ASP A 76 -10.35 -9.03 5.79
C ASP A 76 -9.24 -9.87 5.15
N THR A 77 -9.10 -11.11 5.61
CA THR A 77 -8.12 -12.06 5.10
C THR A 77 -8.45 -12.55 3.69
N SER A 78 -9.72 -12.48 3.28
CA SER A 78 -10.14 -12.84 1.93
C SER A 78 -9.65 -11.83 0.90
N ALA A 79 -9.79 -10.52 1.19
CA ALA A 79 -9.23 -9.44 0.37
C ALA A 79 -7.72 -9.59 0.16
N TYR A 80 -6.97 -9.93 1.22
CA TYR A 80 -5.53 -10.24 1.10
C TYR A 80 -5.29 -11.44 0.17
N SER A 81 -6.00 -12.54 0.41
CA SER A 81 -5.81 -13.79 -0.34
C SER A 81 -6.13 -13.61 -1.82
N ASP A 82 -7.19 -12.88 -2.14
CA ASP A 82 -7.60 -12.63 -3.53
C ASP A 82 -6.67 -11.64 -4.23
N PHE A 83 -6.18 -10.62 -3.52
CA PHE A 83 -5.12 -9.75 -4.03
C PHE A 83 -3.85 -10.54 -4.37
N VAL A 84 -3.39 -11.44 -3.50
CA VAL A 84 -2.22 -12.30 -3.75
C VAL A 84 -2.45 -13.22 -4.95
N LYS A 85 -3.65 -13.82 -5.08
CA LYS A 85 -4.00 -14.61 -6.28
C LYS A 85 -3.97 -13.76 -7.55
N GLY A 86 -4.55 -12.56 -7.51
CA GLY A 86 -4.52 -11.62 -8.63
C GLY A 86 -3.11 -11.22 -9.02
N CYS A 87 -2.25 -10.92 -8.04
CA CYS A 87 -0.83 -10.63 -8.26
C CYS A 87 -0.10 -11.79 -8.93
N LYS A 88 -0.32 -13.02 -8.46
CA LYS A 88 0.23 -14.24 -9.08
C LYS A 88 -0.26 -14.40 -10.52
N GLY A 89 -1.55 -14.20 -10.78
CA GLY A 89 -2.13 -14.24 -12.12
C GLY A 89 -1.56 -13.18 -13.07
N ALA A 90 -1.14 -12.02 -12.53
CA ALA A 90 -0.45 -10.96 -13.27
C ALA A 90 1.07 -11.17 -13.39
N GLY A 91 1.60 -12.32 -12.98
CA GLY A 91 3.02 -12.68 -13.07
C GLY A 91 3.91 -12.04 -12.00
N ILE A 92 3.34 -11.49 -10.93
CA ILE A 92 4.11 -10.92 -9.82
C ILE A 92 4.59 -12.04 -8.90
N THR A 93 5.91 -12.20 -8.77
CA THR A 93 6.56 -13.19 -7.89
C THR A 93 7.16 -12.59 -6.62
N ALA A 94 7.16 -11.26 -6.51
CA ALA A 94 7.70 -10.53 -5.37
C ALA A 94 6.97 -10.90 -4.06
N PRO A 95 7.67 -10.97 -2.91
CA PRO A 95 7.02 -11.15 -1.62
C PRO A 95 5.99 -10.06 -1.33
N ILE A 96 4.87 -10.44 -0.70
CA ILE A 96 3.81 -9.53 -0.26
C ILE A 96 3.62 -9.76 1.24
N ILE A 97 3.94 -8.75 2.04
CA ILE A 97 3.89 -8.81 3.50
C ILE A 97 2.55 -8.23 3.97
N PRO A 98 1.72 -8.96 4.73
CA PRO A 98 0.45 -8.45 5.22
C PRO A 98 0.67 -7.34 6.25
N GLY A 99 -0.12 -6.26 6.13
CA GLY A 99 -0.17 -5.18 7.11
C GLY A 99 -1.15 -5.56 8.21
N VAL A 100 -0.63 -5.96 9.37
CA VAL A 100 -1.43 -6.41 10.51
C VAL A 100 -1.36 -5.36 11.61
N LEU A 101 -2.52 -4.88 12.06
CA LEU A 101 -2.62 -4.09 13.28
C LEU A 101 -2.69 -5.07 14.45
N VAL A 102 -1.61 -5.15 15.22
CA VAL A 102 -1.66 -5.77 16.55
C VAL A 102 -2.54 -4.86 17.42
N PRO A 103 -3.62 -5.38 18.04
CA PRO A 103 -4.67 -4.53 18.60
C PRO A 103 -4.12 -3.57 19.66
N PRO A 104 -4.29 -2.24 19.49
CA PRO A 104 -3.97 -1.26 20.51
C PRO A 104 -4.91 -1.43 21.72
N PRO A 105 -4.54 -0.90 22.91
CA PRO A 105 -5.24 -1.19 24.16
C PRO A 105 -6.68 -0.64 24.23
N SER A 106 -7.11 0.21 23.28
CA SER A 106 -8.46 0.77 23.27
C SER A 106 -9.16 0.74 21.91
N PRO A 107 -10.49 0.53 21.88
CA PRO A 107 -11.30 0.65 20.65
C PRO A 107 -11.19 2.02 19.96
N ALA A 108 -10.96 3.09 20.73
CA ALA A 108 -10.80 4.43 20.17
C ALA A 108 -9.54 4.56 19.30
N GLN A 109 -8.44 3.92 19.70
CA GLN A 109 -7.21 3.87 18.90
C GLN A 109 -7.38 3.05 17.64
N VAL A 110 -8.08 1.91 17.72
CA VAL A 110 -8.43 1.12 16.52
C VAL A 110 -9.20 1.99 15.52
N SER A 111 -10.27 2.66 15.97
CA SER A 111 -11.08 3.53 15.11
C SER A 111 -10.28 4.68 14.49
N SER A 112 -9.35 5.27 15.24
CA SER A 112 -8.48 6.35 14.73
C SER A 112 -7.55 5.86 13.62
N VAL A 113 -6.88 4.72 13.83
CA VAL A 113 -6.01 4.11 12.81
C VAL A 113 -6.80 3.70 11.57
N CYS A 114 -7.96 3.07 11.76
CA CYS A 114 -8.86 2.67 10.66
C CYS A 114 -9.27 3.87 9.80
N LYS A 115 -9.65 4.99 10.45
CA LYS A 115 -10.01 6.23 9.76
C LYS A 115 -8.84 6.78 8.94
N HIS A 116 -7.63 6.78 9.48
CA HIS A 116 -6.44 7.29 8.79
C HIS A 116 -6.03 6.40 7.60
N CYS A 117 -6.19 5.08 7.73
CA CYS A 117 -5.88 4.12 6.68
C CYS A 117 -6.99 3.99 5.62
N GLY A 118 -8.18 4.57 5.85
CA GLY A 118 -9.34 4.40 4.97
C GLY A 118 -9.91 2.98 5.00
N VAL A 119 -9.75 2.27 6.11
CA VAL A 119 -10.14 0.86 6.28
C VAL A 119 -11.31 0.79 7.27
N PRO A 120 -12.37 0.03 7.01
CA PRO A 120 -13.45 -0.12 7.98
C PRO A 120 -12.94 -0.80 9.26
N PRO A 121 -13.42 -0.40 10.46
CA PRO A 121 -13.06 -1.07 11.70
C PRO A 121 -13.54 -2.54 11.67
N PRO A 122 -12.83 -3.45 12.37
CA PRO A 122 -13.24 -4.85 12.42
C PRO A 122 -14.59 -4.97 13.13
N PRO A 123 -15.39 -6.01 12.80
CA PRO A 123 -16.60 -6.29 13.56
C PRO A 123 -16.25 -6.56 15.03
N PRO A 124 -17.17 -6.25 15.97
CA PRO A 124 -16.97 -6.57 17.38
C PRO A 124 -16.76 -8.09 17.55
N PRO A 125 -15.96 -8.52 18.55
CA PRO A 125 -15.78 -9.93 18.82
C PRO A 125 -17.13 -10.61 19.09
N PRO A 126 -17.30 -11.89 18.71
CA PRO A 126 -18.50 -12.64 19.04
C PRO A 126 -18.73 -12.62 20.56
N ARG A 127 -20.00 -12.46 20.96
CA ARG A 127 -20.44 -12.53 22.36
C ARG A 127 -20.46 -13.96 22.86
#